data_AF-F4S0Z9-F1
#
_entry.id   AF-F4S0Z9-F1
#
_cell.length_a   1.000
_cell.length_b   1.000
_cell.length_c   1.000
_cell.angle_alpha   90.00
_cell.angle_beta   90.00
_cell.angle_gamma   90.00
#
_symmetry.space_group_name_H-M   'P 1'
#
loop_
_entity.id
_entity.type
_entity.pdbx_description
1 polymer ?
#
loop_
_entity_poly.entity_id
_entity_poly.type
_entity_poly.pdbx_seq_one_letter_code
_entity_poly.pdbx_strand_id
1 'polypeptide(L)'
;MNRYTIVAVFIGSLMANAMAKSYKANFDSVNSQMSELYQHIGDVQAIASSSGHSEIQKKCSEAKDALDFAQSSWQQISTTYINRPWLASENSLSSTIKSRLSDCGNILKEIQEHSDVQSNTNAYSRTVQACQTIYTKCVSSCDGIWDWQPPSPQPSGSSNRKLRRSLYGEQVPACPNNETACPISHLSLGFECIDTNLELASCGGCVTKGEGENCLSITGAAGVGCLEGKCVVFSAESGYYLGQQGRPLRRRRML
;
A
#
# COMPACT_ATOMS: atom_id res chain seq x y z
N MET A 1 -24.80 18.11 29.56
CA MET A 1 -24.40 17.72 28.19
C MET A 1 -23.46 18.78 27.65
N ASN A 2 -22.18 18.47 27.44
CA ASN A 2 -21.17 19.47 27.09
C ASN A 2 -20.82 19.35 25.60
N ARG A 3 -21.04 20.43 24.83
CA ARG A 3 -20.96 20.48 23.35
C ARG A 3 -19.55 20.24 22.78
N TYR A 4 -18.53 20.20 23.64
CA TYR A 4 -17.12 20.11 23.24
C TYR A 4 -16.64 18.67 22.93
N THR A 5 -17.29 17.63 23.44
CA THR A 5 -16.80 16.24 23.28
C THR A 5 -17.23 15.60 21.96
N ILE A 6 -18.34 16.06 21.35
CA ILE A 6 -18.82 15.56 20.05
C ILE A 6 -17.91 16.06 18.90
N VAL A 7 -17.27 17.22 19.09
CA VAL A 7 -16.41 17.85 18.08
C VAL A 7 -15.12 17.05 17.84
N ALA A 8 -14.51 16.46 18.87
CA ALA A 8 -13.24 15.74 18.73
C ALA A 8 -13.35 14.38 18.01
N VAL A 9 -14.45 13.64 18.18
CA VAL A 9 -14.67 12.32 17.56
C VAL A 9 -15.04 12.44 16.08
N PHE A 10 -15.78 13.48 15.70
CA PHE A 10 -16.03 13.79 14.30
C PHE A 10 -14.76 14.26 13.58
N ILE A 11 -13.90 15.07 14.23
CA ILE A 11 -12.68 15.57 13.59
C ILE A 11 -11.67 14.45 13.29
N GLY A 12 -11.46 13.48 14.20
CA GLY A 12 -10.50 12.37 13.95
C GLY A 12 -10.89 11.44 12.79
N SER A 13 -12.17 11.08 12.71
CA SER A 13 -12.72 10.25 11.62
C SER A 13 -12.83 11.01 10.30
N LEU A 14 -13.10 12.32 10.33
CA LEU A 14 -13.03 13.19 9.15
C LEU A 14 -11.59 13.35 8.65
N MET A 15 -10.59 13.46 9.53
CA MET A 15 -9.18 13.62 9.14
C MET A 15 -8.59 12.34 8.55
N ALA A 16 -8.88 11.15 9.09
CA ALA A 16 -8.44 9.88 8.50
C ALA A 16 -9.09 9.64 7.12
N ASN A 17 -10.38 9.97 6.96
CA ASN A 17 -11.07 9.90 5.67
C ASN A 17 -10.61 10.98 4.67
N ALA A 18 -10.27 12.18 5.14
CA ALA A 18 -9.70 13.24 4.32
C ALA A 18 -8.27 12.90 3.88
N MET A 19 -7.46 12.32 4.77
CA MET A 19 -6.13 11.81 4.45
C MET A 19 -6.22 10.63 3.46
N ALA A 20 -7.11 9.67 3.65
CA ALA A 20 -7.32 8.59 2.67
C ALA A 20 -7.82 9.10 1.29
N LYS A 21 -8.64 10.17 1.26
CA LYS A 21 -9.03 10.84 0.00
C LYS A 21 -7.86 11.56 -0.66
N SER A 22 -7.04 12.25 0.13
CA SER A 22 -5.79 12.87 -0.34
C SER A 22 -4.82 11.81 -0.87
N TYR A 23 -4.83 10.61 -0.30
CA TYR A 23 -4.01 9.48 -0.72
C TYR A 23 -4.37 9.04 -2.12
N LYS A 24 -5.63 8.66 -2.31
CA LYS A 24 -6.10 8.16 -3.59
C LYS A 24 -5.94 9.21 -4.68
N ALA A 25 -6.19 10.48 -4.36
CA ALA A 25 -5.95 11.58 -5.28
C ALA A 25 -4.47 11.70 -5.70
N ASN A 26 -3.51 11.58 -4.76
CA ASN A 26 -2.08 11.58 -5.09
C ASN A 26 -1.71 10.38 -5.96
N PHE A 27 -2.27 9.20 -5.67
CA PHE A 27 -2.03 8.00 -6.46
C PHE A 27 -2.54 8.14 -7.91
N ASP A 28 -3.77 8.60 -8.08
CA ASP A 28 -4.38 8.82 -9.39
C ASP A 28 -3.64 9.94 -10.15
N SER A 29 -3.13 10.94 -9.43
CA SER A 29 -2.24 11.98 -9.97
C SER A 29 -0.95 11.42 -10.54
N VAL A 30 -0.26 10.51 -9.82
CA VAL A 30 0.98 9.88 -10.35
C VAL A 30 0.69 9.15 -11.66
N ASN A 31 -0.39 8.38 -11.73
CA ASN A 31 -0.75 7.65 -12.94
C ASN A 31 -1.06 8.58 -14.12
N SER A 32 -1.77 9.67 -13.86
CA SER A 32 -2.04 10.71 -14.86
C SER A 32 -0.75 11.38 -15.34
N GLN A 33 0.15 11.73 -14.41
CA GLN A 33 1.41 12.41 -14.72
C GLN A 33 2.38 11.51 -15.50
N MET A 34 2.47 10.21 -15.18
CA MET A 34 3.25 9.26 -15.99
C MET A 34 2.70 9.18 -17.42
N SER A 35 1.37 9.13 -17.57
CA SER A 35 0.74 9.08 -18.89
C SER A 35 0.96 10.37 -19.69
N GLU A 36 0.85 11.53 -19.04
CA GLU A 36 1.09 12.85 -19.64
C GLU A 36 2.56 13.02 -20.06
N LEU A 37 3.50 12.58 -19.21
CA LEU A 37 4.92 12.59 -19.54
C LEU A 37 5.21 11.72 -20.77
N TYR A 38 4.62 10.53 -20.86
CA TYR A 38 4.77 9.63 -22.00
C TYR A 38 4.31 10.30 -23.31
N GLN A 39 3.20 11.03 -23.28
CA GLN A 39 2.71 11.79 -24.44
C GLN A 39 3.70 12.89 -24.85
N HIS A 40 4.19 13.69 -23.90
CA HIS A 40 5.15 14.75 -24.20
C HIS A 40 6.48 14.22 -24.75
N ILE A 41 6.97 13.07 -24.27
CA ILE A 41 8.14 12.43 -24.87
C ILE A 41 7.83 12.00 -26.31
N GLY A 42 6.62 11.52 -26.57
CA GLY A 42 6.12 11.24 -27.93
C GLY A 42 6.12 12.47 -28.84
N ASP A 43 5.72 13.62 -28.33
CA ASP A 43 5.75 14.88 -29.08
C ASP A 43 7.20 15.28 -29.44
N VAL A 44 8.14 15.18 -28.50
CA VAL A 44 9.58 15.42 -28.77
C VAL A 44 10.09 14.43 -29.83
N GLN A 45 9.70 13.16 -29.72
CA GLN A 45 10.06 12.12 -30.68
C GLN A 45 9.54 12.42 -32.09
N ALA A 46 8.33 12.97 -32.21
CA ALA A 46 7.74 13.37 -33.49
C ALA A 46 8.50 14.54 -34.14
N ILE A 47 8.91 15.54 -33.35
CA ILE A 47 9.75 16.66 -33.82
C ILE A 47 11.12 16.14 -34.27
N ALA A 48 11.73 15.22 -33.51
CA ALA A 48 12.99 14.57 -33.88
C ALA A 48 12.89 13.82 -35.20
N SER A 49 11.80 13.09 -35.41
CA SER A 49 11.53 12.38 -36.66
C SER A 49 11.40 13.32 -37.85
N SER A 50 10.62 14.40 -37.72
CA SER A 50 10.44 15.37 -38.82
C SER A 50 11.69 16.19 -39.14
N SER A 51 12.59 16.34 -38.16
CA SER A 51 13.87 17.06 -38.31
C SER A 51 15.03 16.15 -38.72
N GLY A 52 14.82 14.82 -38.79
CA GLY A 52 15.88 13.85 -39.09
C GLY A 52 16.89 13.62 -37.95
N HIS A 53 16.56 14.01 -36.72
CA HIS A 53 17.44 13.87 -35.55
C HIS A 53 17.30 12.47 -34.92
N SER A 54 17.93 11.47 -35.53
CA SER A 54 17.81 10.06 -35.13
C SER A 54 18.30 9.73 -33.73
N GLU A 55 19.33 10.44 -33.23
CA GLU A 55 19.84 10.25 -31.87
C GLU A 55 18.83 10.69 -30.81
N ILE A 56 18.18 11.84 -31.02
CA ILE A 56 17.09 12.32 -30.15
C ILE A 56 15.92 11.33 -30.20
N GLN A 57 15.56 10.83 -31.39
CA GLN A 57 14.50 9.83 -31.52
C GLN A 57 14.78 8.57 -30.69
N LYS A 58 16.03 8.08 -30.70
CA LYS A 58 16.47 6.92 -29.91
C LYS A 58 16.36 7.20 -28.40
N LYS A 59 16.84 8.36 -27.95
CA LYS A 59 16.72 8.78 -26.55
C LYS A 59 15.25 8.87 -26.11
N CYS A 60 14.36 9.39 -26.96
CA CYS A 60 12.93 9.40 -26.65
C CYS A 60 12.35 7.99 -26.49
N SER A 61 12.78 7.01 -27.29
CA SER A 61 12.38 5.61 -27.11
C SER A 61 12.88 5.06 -25.77
N GLU A 62 14.15 5.27 -25.45
CA GLU A 62 14.75 4.81 -24.18
C GLU A 62 14.03 5.42 -22.96
N ALA A 63 13.69 6.72 -23.01
CA ALA A 63 12.94 7.39 -21.96
C ALA A 63 11.51 6.82 -21.82
N LYS A 64 10.84 6.52 -22.95
CA LYS A 64 9.51 5.90 -22.96
C LYS A 64 9.54 4.48 -22.42
N ASP A 65 10.55 3.68 -22.75
CA ASP A 65 10.70 2.32 -22.23
C ASP A 65 10.92 2.33 -20.71
N ALA A 66 11.76 3.24 -20.21
CA ALA A 66 11.95 3.43 -18.77
C ALA A 66 10.64 3.82 -18.07
N LEU A 67 9.87 4.75 -18.67
CA LEU A 67 8.60 5.21 -18.13
C LEU A 67 7.51 4.13 -18.17
N ASP A 68 7.42 3.36 -19.26
CA ASP A 68 6.45 2.26 -19.41
C ASP A 68 6.70 1.15 -18.38
N PHE A 69 7.97 0.85 -18.11
CA PHE A 69 8.33 -0.07 -17.03
C PHE A 69 7.90 0.48 -15.65
N ALA A 70 8.16 1.76 -15.39
CA ALA A 70 7.76 2.41 -14.14
C ALA A 70 6.22 2.39 -13.99
N GLN A 71 5.48 2.67 -15.06
CA GLN A 71 4.02 2.65 -15.09
C GLN A 71 3.48 1.25 -14.87
N SER A 72 4.05 0.23 -15.51
CA SER A 72 3.67 -1.18 -15.31
C SER A 72 3.90 -1.63 -13.86
N SER A 73 5.02 -1.22 -13.27
CA SER A 73 5.31 -1.48 -11.86
C SER A 73 4.34 -0.74 -10.94
N TRP A 74 3.98 0.50 -11.28
CA TRP A 74 2.99 1.30 -10.56
C TRP A 74 1.59 0.66 -10.59
N GLN A 75 1.18 0.10 -11.73
CA GLN A 75 -0.10 -0.60 -11.84
C GLN A 75 -0.15 -1.89 -11.01
N GLN A 76 0.97 -2.58 -10.84
CA GLN A 76 1.05 -3.71 -9.91
C GLN A 76 0.85 -3.26 -8.45
N ILE A 77 1.33 -2.07 -8.09
CA ILE A 77 1.05 -1.47 -6.78
C ILE A 77 -0.44 -1.16 -6.64
N SER A 78 -1.04 -0.55 -7.66
CA SER A 78 -2.48 -0.24 -7.70
C SER A 78 -3.32 -1.48 -7.41
N THR A 79 -3.03 -2.60 -8.07
CA THR A 79 -3.81 -3.84 -8.00
C THR A 79 -3.54 -4.65 -6.73
N THR A 80 -2.29 -4.67 -6.25
CA THR A 80 -1.90 -5.47 -5.08
C THR A 80 -2.24 -4.77 -3.76
N TYR A 81 -2.13 -3.44 -3.73
CA TYR A 81 -2.25 -2.66 -2.51
C TYR A 81 -3.36 -1.60 -2.61
N ILE A 82 -4.44 -1.87 -3.36
CA ILE A 82 -5.56 -0.97 -3.71
C ILE A 82 -5.92 0.06 -2.63
N ASN A 83 -6.03 -0.37 -1.37
CA ASN A 83 -6.44 0.50 -0.25
C ASN A 83 -5.30 0.85 0.72
N ARG A 84 -4.10 0.28 0.52
CA ARG A 84 -2.94 0.43 1.41
C ARG A 84 -1.57 0.48 0.71
N PRO A 85 -1.32 1.33 -0.29
CA PRO A 85 -0.09 1.26 -1.08
C PRO A 85 1.18 1.78 -0.40
N TRP A 86 1.10 2.36 0.81
CA TRP A 86 2.28 2.54 1.67
C TRP A 86 2.92 1.21 2.05
N LEU A 87 2.18 0.09 2.06
CA LEU A 87 2.76 -1.24 2.23
C LEU A 87 3.66 -1.64 1.03
N ALA A 88 3.48 -0.97 -0.11
CA ALA A 88 4.34 -1.16 -1.28
C ALA A 88 5.62 -0.32 -1.22
N SER A 89 5.67 0.74 -0.40
CA SER A 89 6.87 1.59 -0.26
C SER A 89 8.05 0.81 0.34
N GLU A 90 7.76 -0.20 1.17
CA GLU A 90 8.73 -1.12 1.79
C GLU A 90 9.13 -2.31 0.89
N ASN A 91 8.56 -2.43 -0.32
CA ASN A 91 8.83 -3.51 -1.27
C ASN A 91 9.81 -3.05 -2.37
N SER A 92 10.55 -4.01 -2.95
CA SER A 92 11.36 -3.88 -4.17
C SER A 92 10.71 -3.12 -5.34
N LEU A 93 9.37 -3.10 -5.44
CA LEU A 93 8.65 -2.34 -6.46
C LEU A 93 8.90 -0.82 -6.34
N SER A 94 8.94 -0.27 -5.12
CA SER A 94 9.18 1.16 -4.92
C SER A 94 10.58 1.57 -5.39
N SER A 95 11.60 0.78 -5.04
CA SER A 95 12.97 0.98 -5.52
C SER A 95 13.09 0.85 -7.04
N THR A 96 12.32 -0.06 -7.63
CA THR A 96 12.31 -0.26 -9.08
C THR A 96 11.71 0.94 -9.80
N ILE A 97 10.57 1.45 -9.31
CA ILE A 97 9.92 2.63 -9.87
C ILE A 97 10.84 3.86 -9.73
N LYS A 98 11.44 4.07 -8.56
CA LYS A 98 12.39 5.16 -8.32
C LYS A 98 13.56 5.10 -9.29
N SER A 99 14.16 3.93 -9.48
CA SER A 99 15.27 3.73 -10.42
C SER A 99 14.86 4.06 -11.85
N ARG A 100 13.70 3.55 -12.31
CA ARG A 100 13.25 3.77 -13.69
C ARG A 100 12.82 5.20 -13.98
N LEU A 101 12.20 5.87 -13.02
CA LEU A 101 11.95 7.31 -13.12
C LEU A 101 13.26 8.10 -13.15
N SER A 102 14.27 7.70 -12.37
CA SER A 102 15.60 8.33 -12.46
C SER A 102 16.24 8.13 -13.84
N ASP A 103 16.16 6.93 -14.42
CA ASP A 103 16.66 6.64 -15.77
C ASP A 103 15.98 7.58 -16.80
N CYS A 104 14.64 7.66 -16.74
CA CYS A 104 13.86 8.56 -17.60
C CYS A 104 14.30 10.03 -17.44
N GLY A 105 14.44 10.52 -16.20
CA GLY A 105 14.87 11.88 -15.92
C GLY A 105 16.27 12.20 -16.46
N ASN A 106 17.22 11.27 -16.32
CA ASN A 106 18.56 11.41 -16.87
C ASN A 106 18.53 11.53 -18.40
N ILE A 107 17.75 10.68 -19.08
CA ILE A 107 17.61 10.74 -20.54
C ILE A 107 16.94 12.05 -20.98
N LEU A 108 15.92 12.52 -20.27
CA LEU A 108 15.28 13.81 -20.56
C LEU A 108 16.26 14.98 -20.45
N LYS A 109 17.19 14.92 -19.48
CA LYS A 109 18.25 15.92 -19.32
C LYS A 109 19.24 15.85 -20.48
N GLU A 110 19.65 14.65 -20.89
CA GLU A 110 20.51 14.47 -22.07
C GLU A 110 19.86 15.00 -23.36
N ILE A 111 18.55 14.78 -23.55
CA ILE A 111 17.79 15.35 -24.67
C ILE A 111 17.82 16.87 -24.60
N GLN A 112 17.56 17.45 -23.42
CA GLN A 112 17.57 18.90 -23.24
C GLN A 112 18.95 19.50 -23.56
N GLU A 113 20.03 18.82 -23.21
CA GLU A 113 21.41 19.29 -23.41
C GLU A 113 21.97 18.99 -24.82
N HIS A 114 21.23 18.24 -25.64
CA HIS A 114 21.68 17.85 -26.98
C HIS A 114 21.84 19.05 -27.92
N SER A 115 22.90 19.06 -28.73
CA SER A 115 23.25 20.19 -29.63
C SER A 115 22.12 20.55 -30.59
N ASP A 116 21.44 19.56 -31.15
CA ASP A 116 20.34 19.78 -32.10
C ASP A 116 19.07 20.32 -31.45
N VAL A 117 18.84 20.03 -30.16
CA VAL A 117 17.75 20.61 -29.38
C VAL A 117 18.06 22.06 -29.04
N GLN A 118 19.31 22.34 -28.65
CA GLN A 118 19.79 23.68 -28.33
C GLN A 118 19.78 24.60 -29.56
N SER A 119 20.22 24.11 -30.72
CA SER A 119 20.26 24.88 -31.97
C SER A 119 18.87 25.10 -32.60
N ASN A 120 17.89 24.22 -32.32
CA ASN A 120 16.52 24.32 -32.82
C ASN A 120 15.52 24.68 -31.71
N THR A 121 15.84 25.69 -30.89
CA THR A 121 15.07 26.07 -29.71
C THR A 121 13.58 26.31 -30.02
N ASN A 122 13.26 26.91 -31.17
CA ASN A 122 11.88 27.21 -31.56
C ASN A 122 11.02 25.95 -31.76
N ALA A 123 11.64 24.84 -32.19
CA ALA A 123 10.93 23.58 -32.41
C ALA A 123 10.75 22.79 -31.10
N TYR A 124 11.79 22.71 -30.26
CA TYR A 124 11.82 21.80 -29.11
C TYR A 124 11.46 22.41 -27.77
N SER A 125 11.74 23.70 -27.55
CA SER A 125 11.78 24.30 -26.20
C SER A 125 10.51 24.07 -25.38
N ARG A 126 9.34 24.33 -25.96
CA ARG A 126 8.05 24.16 -25.27
C ARG A 126 7.83 22.72 -24.81
N THR A 127 8.05 21.77 -25.71
CA THR A 127 7.76 20.35 -25.46
C THR A 127 8.77 19.72 -24.50
N VAL A 128 10.05 20.06 -24.64
CA VAL A 128 11.10 19.61 -23.72
C VAL A 128 10.90 20.19 -22.31
N GLN A 129 10.51 21.46 -22.19
CA GLN A 129 10.16 22.06 -20.90
C GLN A 129 8.91 21.41 -20.27
N ALA A 130 7.91 21.05 -21.08
CA ALA A 130 6.75 20.31 -20.60
C ALA A 130 7.15 18.94 -20.02
N CYS A 131 8.05 18.20 -20.70
CA CYS A 131 8.60 16.95 -20.18
C CYS A 131 9.24 17.14 -18.80
N GLN A 132 10.15 18.12 -18.65
CA GLN A 132 10.84 18.38 -17.39
C GLN A 132 9.88 18.78 -16.27
N THR A 133 8.86 19.59 -16.60
CA THR A 133 7.84 20.04 -15.65
C THR A 133 7.00 18.88 -15.14
N ILE A 134 6.48 18.04 -16.05
CA ILE A 134 5.65 16.89 -15.66
C ILE A 134 6.50 15.83 -14.97
N TYR A 135 7.73 15.59 -15.41
CA TYR A 135 8.67 14.71 -14.73
C TYR A 135 8.87 15.10 -13.25
N THR A 136 9.21 16.36 -13.00
CA THR A 136 9.46 16.85 -11.63
C THR A 136 8.20 16.73 -10.76
N LYS A 137 7.02 17.04 -11.31
CA LYS A 137 5.73 16.86 -10.62
C LYS A 137 5.44 15.39 -10.33
N CYS A 138 5.74 14.50 -11.28
CA CYS A 138 5.58 13.06 -11.16
C CYS A 138 6.45 12.50 -10.03
N VAL A 139 7.74 12.81 -10.04
CA VAL A 139 8.68 12.38 -8.98
C VAL A 139 8.24 12.90 -7.62
N SER A 140 7.90 14.19 -7.51
CA SER A 140 7.41 14.76 -6.24
C SER A 140 6.12 14.10 -5.74
N SER A 141 5.21 13.75 -6.67
CA SER A 141 3.97 13.06 -6.33
C SER A 141 4.24 11.60 -5.90
N CYS A 142 5.23 10.94 -6.51
CA CYS A 142 5.70 9.63 -6.08
C CYS A 142 6.32 9.69 -4.68
N ASP A 143 7.18 10.68 -4.41
CA ASP A 143 7.78 10.86 -3.08
C ASP A 143 6.73 11.15 -2.02
N GLY A 144 5.69 11.94 -2.33
CA GLY A 144 4.54 12.14 -1.44
C GLY A 144 3.75 10.86 -1.12
N ILE A 145 3.88 9.81 -1.93
CA ILE A 145 3.34 8.48 -1.65
C ILE A 145 4.33 7.64 -0.82
N TRP A 146 5.63 7.73 -1.09
CA TRP A 146 6.67 6.96 -0.40
C TRP A 146 6.96 7.45 1.00
N ASP A 147 6.93 8.76 1.21
CA ASP A 147 7.17 9.40 2.51
C ASP A 147 5.91 9.38 3.40
N TRP A 148 4.81 8.84 2.87
CA TRP A 148 3.55 8.74 3.58
C TRP A 148 3.71 7.93 4.86
N GLN A 149 3.49 8.60 6.00
CA GLN A 149 3.46 7.93 7.30
C GLN A 149 2.09 7.27 7.52
N PRO A 150 2.04 5.95 7.81
CA PRO A 150 0.77 5.31 8.10
C PRO A 150 0.06 6.06 9.23
N PRO A 151 -1.28 6.16 9.21
CA PRO A 151 -2.00 6.77 10.32
C PRO A 151 -1.57 6.08 11.61
N SER A 152 -1.17 6.87 12.62
CA SER A 152 -0.77 6.30 13.91
C SER A 152 -1.88 5.37 14.39
N PRO A 153 -1.57 4.16 14.88
CA PRO A 153 -2.58 3.26 15.39
C PRO A 153 -3.37 4.00 16.48
N GLN A 154 -4.60 4.38 16.18
CA GLN A 154 -5.49 4.93 17.17
C GLN A 154 -6.05 3.74 17.95
N PRO A 155 -5.72 3.56 19.24
CA PRO A 155 -6.49 2.63 20.04
C PRO A 155 -7.95 3.06 19.96
N SER A 156 -8.86 2.12 19.72
CA SER A 156 -10.31 2.35 19.60
C SER A 156 -10.95 2.91 20.89
N GLY A 157 -10.15 3.21 21.91
CA GLY A 157 -10.58 3.49 23.27
C GLY A 157 -10.73 4.97 23.58
N SER A 158 -11.90 5.54 23.30
CA SER A 158 -12.50 6.45 24.28
C SER A 158 -13.34 5.60 25.23
N SER A 159 -12.67 4.99 26.22
CA SER A 159 -13.33 4.45 27.42
C SER A 159 -14.09 5.60 28.09
N ASN A 160 -15.39 5.69 27.82
CA ASN A 160 -16.31 6.50 28.61
C ASN A 160 -16.35 5.88 30.01
N ARG A 161 -15.48 6.35 30.91
CA ARG A 161 -15.44 5.99 32.33
C ARG A 161 -16.78 6.21 33.07
N LYS A 162 -17.80 6.78 32.41
CA LYS A 162 -19.15 6.97 32.94
C LYS A 162 -20.12 5.80 32.70
N LEU A 163 -19.78 4.80 31.88
CA LEU A 163 -20.64 3.61 31.70
C LEU A 163 -20.38 2.48 32.71
N ARG A 164 -19.59 2.74 33.76
CA ARG A 164 -19.21 1.73 34.76
C ARG A 164 -20.27 1.48 35.85
N ARG A 165 -21.49 1.97 35.69
CA ARG A 165 -22.49 1.92 36.78
C ARG A 165 -23.88 1.45 36.37
N SER A 166 -24.07 0.93 35.17
CA SER A 166 -25.36 0.36 34.79
C SER A 166 -25.19 -0.95 34.06
N LEU A 167 -26.08 -1.88 34.36
CA LEU A 167 -26.42 -3.07 33.57
C LEU A 167 -25.71 -4.36 33.98
N TYR A 168 -25.98 -4.75 35.23
CA TYR A 168 -26.62 -6.05 35.45
C TYR A 168 -27.96 -6.01 34.70
N GLY A 169 -28.10 -6.78 33.62
CA GLY A 169 -29.36 -6.92 32.88
C GLY A 169 -29.40 -6.18 31.55
N GLU A 170 -29.90 -6.90 30.54
CA GLU A 170 -30.19 -6.50 29.16
C GLU A 170 -29.03 -6.60 28.13
N GLN A 171 -29.24 -7.52 27.20
CA GLN A 171 -28.41 -7.89 26.06
C GLN A 171 -28.20 -6.70 25.09
N VAL A 172 -27.05 -6.04 25.17
CA VAL A 172 -26.55 -5.13 24.13
C VAL A 172 -25.43 -5.86 23.39
N PRO A 173 -25.35 -5.84 22.04
CA PRO A 173 -24.25 -6.47 21.31
C PRO A 173 -22.92 -5.90 21.82
N ALA A 174 -22.09 -6.76 22.41
CA ALA A 174 -20.91 -6.35 23.16
C ALA A 174 -19.85 -5.66 22.27
N CYS A 175 -19.90 -5.89 20.96
CA CYS A 175 -18.98 -5.31 19.98
C CYS A 175 -19.72 -4.66 18.81
N PRO A 176 -19.17 -3.57 18.23
CA PRO A 176 -19.66 -3.02 16.98
C PRO A 176 -19.38 -4.00 15.82
N ASN A 177 -20.21 -3.96 14.78
CA ASN A 177 -20.08 -4.83 13.60
C ASN A 177 -20.21 -6.33 13.94
N ASN A 178 -19.87 -7.23 13.00
CA ASN A 178 -19.84 -8.68 13.21
C ASN A 178 -18.58 -9.14 13.98
N GLU A 179 -18.07 -8.32 14.90
CA GLU A 179 -16.90 -8.65 15.73
C GLU A 179 -17.32 -9.45 16.98
N THR A 180 -16.40 -10.29 17.46
CA THR A 180 -16.62 -11.15 18.62
C THR A 180 -15.99 -10.53 19.86
N ALA A 181 -16.76 -10.46 20.96
CA ALA A 181 -16.26 -10.03 22.27
C ALA A 181 -15.42 -11.15 22.92
N CYS A 182 -14.10 -10.99 22.85
CA CYS A 182 -13.13 -11.90 23.42
C CYS A 182 -12.58 -11.38 24.75
N PRO A 183 -12.62 -12.17 25.84
CA PRO A 183 -12.00 -11.79 27.10
C PRO A 183 -10.50 -11.55 26.90
N ILE A 184 -9.99 -10.42 27.41
CA ILE A 184 -8.57 -10.06 27.31
C ILE A 184 -7.71 -11.07 28.08
N SER A 185 -8.25 -11.63 29.16
CA SER A 185 -7.66 -12.74 29.89
C SER A 185 -8.73 -13.46 30.71
N HIS A 186 -8.43 -14.67 31.17
CA HIS A 186 -9.33 -15.44 32.04
C HIS A 186 -9.63 -14.76 33.39
N LEU A 187 -8.78 -13.80 33.81
CA LEU A 187 -8.89 -13.08 35.08
C LEU A 187 -9.42 -11.65 34.91
N SER A 188 -9.58 -11.19 33.67
CA SER A 188 -10.05 -9.84 33.37
C SER A 188 -11.57 -9.86 33.22
N LEU A 189 -12.23 -8.85 33.79
CA LEU A 189 -13.64 -8.55 33.49
C LEU A 189 -13.79 -7.77 32.17
N GLY A 190 -12.68 -7.44 31.51
CA GLY A 190 -12.64 -6.72 30.24
C GLY A 190 -12.60 -7.67 29.04
N PHE A 191 -13.23 -7.22 27.97
CA PHE A 191 -13.19 -7.87 26.67
C PHE A 191 -12.61 -6.91 25.62
N GLU A 192 -12.06 -7.48 24.56
CA GLU A 192 -11.68 -6.83 23.32
C GLU A 192 -12.60 -7.31 22.20
N CYS A 193 -12.80 -6.47 21.19
CA CYS A 193 -13.59 -6.79 20.03
C CYS A 193 -12.66 -7.19 18.89
N ILE A 194 -12.82 -8.42 18.41
CA ILE A 194 -11.93 -9.04 17.42
C ILE A 194 -12.76 -9.56 16.26
N ASP A 195 -12.33 -9.28 15.02
CA ASP A 195 -12.82 -10.03 13.85
C ASP A 195 -12.13 -11.40 13.79
N THR A 196 -12.79 -12.40 14.34
CA THR A 196 -12.30 -13.77 14.43
C THR A 196 -12.16 -14.45 13.06
N ASN A 197 -12.63 -13.82 11.96
CA ASN A 197 -12.43 -14.36 10.62
C ASN A 197 -11.04 -14.08 10.04
N LEU A 198 -10.34 -13.07 10.59
CA LEU A 198 -9.08 -12.55 10.05
C LEU A 198 -7.97 -12.44 11.10
N GLU A 199 -8.30 -12.42 12.39
CA GLU A 199 -7.31 -12.30 13.47
C GLU A 199 -6.51 -13.59 13.67
N LEU A 200 -5.19 -13.50 13.60
CA LEU A 200 -4.26 -14.63 13.70
C LEU A 200 -4.23 -15.23 15.11
N ALA A 201 -4.36 -14.40 16.15
CA ALA A 201 -4.27 -14.83 17.54
C ALA A 201 -5.60 -15.35 18.12
N SER A 202 -6.70 -15.24 17.38
CA SER A 202 -8.04 -15.72 17.78
C SER A 202 -8.88 -16.10 16.57
N CYS A 203 -8.30 -16.93 15.70
CA CYS A 203 -8.92 -17.35 14.46
C CYS A 203 -10.04 -18.34 14.71
N GLY A 204 -11.23 -18.07 14.17
CA GLY A 204 -12.43 -18.90 14.33
C GLY A 204 -13.18 -18.73 15.65
N GLY A 205 -12.62 -17.96 16.60
CA GLY A 205 -13.23 -17.73 17.90
C GLY A 205 -12.22 -17.25 18.94
N CYS A 206 -12.72 -16.90 20.12
CA CYS A 206 -11.86 -16.40 21.19
C CYS A 206 -10.98 -17.53 21.75
N VAL A 207 -9.66 -17.42 21.60
CA VAL A 207 -8.71 -18.40 22.17
C VAL A 207 -8.82 -18.45 23.70
N THR A 208 -9.08 -17.32 24.36
CA THR A 208 -9.31 -17.24 25.82
C THR A 208 -10.59 -17.94 26.29
N LYS A 209 -11.51 -18.26 25.38
CA LYS A 209 -12.69 -19.11 25.66
C LYS A 209 -12.51 -20.54 25.16
N GLY A 210 -11.42 -20.84 24.43
CA GLY A 210 -11.22 -22.10 23.75
C GLY A 210 -12.10 -22.28 22.50
N GLU A 211 -12.64 -21.19 21.95
CA GLU A 211 -13.55 -21.21 20.79
C GLU A 211 -12.81 -21.09 19.45
N GLY A 212 -11.55 -20.67 19.47
CA GLY A 212 -10.72 -20.52 18.27
C GLY A 212 -9.27 -20.92 18.50
N GLU A 213 -8.44 -20.66 17.50
CA GLU A 213 -7.05 -21.09 17.47
C GLU A 213 -6.10 -19.91 17.24
N ASN A 214 -4.96 -19.92 17.94
CA ASN A 214 -3.86 -19.01 17.65
C ASN A 214 -2.99 -19.61 16.54
N CYS A 215 -3.16 -19.14 15.30
CA CYS A 215 -2.45 -19.66 14.14
C CYS A 215 -0.93 -19.45 14.24
N LEU A 216 -0.46 -18.47 15.03
CA LEU A 216 0.97 -18.23 15.26
C LEU A 216 1.63 -19.32 16.12
N SER A 217 0.83 -20.13 16.82
CA SER A 217 1.32 -21.21 17.68
C SER A 217 1.43 -22.56 16.96
N ILE A 218 1.17 -22.60 15.65
CA ILE A 218 1.22 -23.85 14.87
C ILE A 218 2.68 -24.29 14.72
N THR A 219 3.01 -25.42 15.33
CA THR A 219 4.37 -25.95 15.31
C THR A 219 4.84 -26.29 13.90
N GLY A 220 6.04 -25.81 13.54
CA GLY A 220 6.67 -26.08 12.24
C GLY A 220 6.09 -25.28 11.08
N ALA A 221 5.21 -24.31 11.35
CA ALA A 221 4.71 -23.38 10.34
C ALA A 221 5.65 -22.17 10.24
N ALA A 222 6.08 -21.83 9.02
CA ALA A 222 6.89 -20.64 8.75
C ALA A 222 6.03 -19.45 8.30
N GLY A 223 4.87 -19.72 7.70
CA GLY A 223 3.92 -18.71 7.26
C GLY A 223 2.49 -19.19 7.46
N VAL A 224 1.67 -18.37 8.12
CA VAL A 224 0.29 -18.68 8.51
C VAL A 224 -0.65 -17.53 8.21
N GLY A 225 -1.92 -17.84 8.03
CA GLY A 225 -3.02 -16.89 7.84
C GLY A 225 -4.27 -17.34 8.58
N CYS A 226 -5.19 -16.41 8.84
CA CYS A 226 -6.56 -16.71 9.23
C CYS A 226 -7.47 -16.33 8.05
N LEU A 227 -8.19 -17.31 7.50
CA LEU A 227 -9.11 -17.11 6.39
C LEU A 227 -10.46 -17.71 6.76
N GLU A 228 -11.50 -16.87 6.79
CA GLU A 228 -12.88 -17.26 7.12
C GLU A 228 -12.96 -18.06 8.44
N GLY A 229 -12.17 -17.64 9.43
CA GLY A 229 -12.14 -18.26 10.76
C GLY A 229 -11.39 -19.60 10.81
N LYS A 230 -10.53 -19.90 9.83
CA LYS A 230 -9.70 -21.11 9.82
C LYS A 230 -8.23 -20.75 9.64
N CYS A 231 -7.37 -21.37 10.46
CA CYS A 231 -5.94 -21.27 10.27
C CYS A 231 -5.51 -21.99 8.98
N VAL A 232 -4.79 -21.28 8.13
CA VAL A 232 -4.18 -21.79 6.90
C VAL A 232 -2.68 -21.64 7.01
N VAL A 233 -1.94 -22.71 6.70
CA VAL A 233 -0.47 -22.69 6.69
C VAL A 233 0.00 -22.59 5.24
N PHE A 234 0.69 -21.49 4.92
CA PHE A 234 1.21 -21.24 3.57
C PHE A 234 2.58 -21.86 3.35
N SER A 235 3.39 -21.96 4.41
CA SER A 235 4.74 -22.53 4.34
C SER A 235 5.15 -23.19 5.66
N ALA A 236 5.99 -24.21 5.55
CA ALA A 236 6.53 -24.95 6.69
C ALA A 236 8.02 -24.61 6.91
N GLU A 237 8.46 -24.68 8.15
CA GLU A 237 9.87 -24.53 8.52
C GLU A 237 10.74 -25.67 7.97
N SER A 238 12.06 -25.44 7.92
CA SER A 238 13.01 -26.48 7.51
C SER A 238 12.89 -27.72 8.40
N GLY A 239 12.86 -28.91 7.78
CA GLY A 239 12.63 -30.19 8.48
C GLY A 239 11.15 -30.57 8.65
N TYR A 240 10.22 -29.71 8.23
CA TYR A 240 8.80 -30.02 8.14
C TYR A 240 8.33 -30.13 6.68
N TYR A 241 7.14 -30.66 6.47
CA TYR A 241 6.40 -30.63 5.20
C TYR A 241 4.91 -30.47 5.48
N LEU A 242 4.16 -29.91 4.55
CA LEU A 242 2.71 -29.78 4.71
C LEU A 242 2.04 -31.15 4.49
N GLY A 243 1.33 -31.63 5.51
CA GLY A 243 0.50 -32.83 5.41
C GLY A 243 -0.80 -32.58 4.63
N GLN A 244 -1.56 -33.65 4.40
CA GLN A 244 -2.82 -33.61 3.64
C GLN A 244 -3.89 -32.67 4.24
N GLN A 245 -3.79 -32.41 5.55
CA GLN A 245 -4.68 -31.49 6.28
C GLN A 245 -4.15 -30.04 6.32
N GLY A 246 -3.13 -29.70 5.52
CA GLY A 246 -2.54 -28.35 5.51
C GLY A 246 -1.78 -27.99 6.78
N ARG A 247 -1.36 -28.98 7.58
CA ARG A 247 -0.58 -28.78 8.82
C ARG A 247 0.85 -29.32 8.67
N PRO A 248 1.87 -28.66 9.26
CA PRO A 248 3.24 -29.13 9.22
C PRO A 248 3.41 -30.48 9.93
N LEU A 249 4.10 -31.41 9.26
CA LEU A 249 4.53 -32.69 9.79
C LEU A 249 6.05 -32.77 9.74
N ARG A 250 6.69 -33.26 10.80
CA ARG A 250 8.14 -33.48 10.80
C ARG A 250 8.51 -34.55 9.78
N ARG A 251 9.53 -34.28 8.97
CA ARG A 251 10.16 -35.32 8.13
C ARG A 251 10.81 -36.34 9.05
N ARG A 252 10.34 -37.59 9.04
CA ARG A 252 11.06 -38.68 9.72
C ARG A 252 12.39 -38.86 8.99
N ARG A 253 13.51 -38.87 9.73
CA ARG A 253 14.77 -39.40 9.18
C ARG A 253 14.50 -40.87 8.89
N MET A 254 14.59 -41.27 7.62
CA MET A 254 14.83 -42.68 7.31
C MET A 254 16.22 -42.99 7.87
N LEU A 255 16.25 -43.82 8.91
CA LEU A 255 17.48 -44.49 9.35
C LEU A 255 17.78 -45.63 8.38
#